data_AF-A0A9E4KI50-F1
#
_entry.id   AF-A0A9E4KI50-F1
#
_cell.length_a   1.000
_cell.length_b   1.000
_cell.length_c   1.000
_cell.angle_alpha   90.00
_cell.angle_beta   90.00
_cell.angle_gamma   90.00
#
_symmetry.space_group_name_H-M   'P 1'
#
loop_
_entity.id
_entity.type
_entity.pdbx_description
1 polymer ?
#
loop_
_entity_poly.entity_id
_entity_poly.type
_entity_poly.pdbx_seq_one_letter_code
_entity_poly.pdbx_strand_id
1 'polypeptide(L)'
;MRIAGTGENAEVNADGSFVLPGLAEGRQSIEVRHPLLDTMGFRSRLTAFEATLGSVVALDLDAPRTPESLAYACFPEGGDPVRPPLLARFMGRNAPLAGAEVAVGWSGDVEWPRGEKGDPPLAMPPPNLPEIEGEELRWSPQEGPEGVELRTLTDARGMLVLCEPPYDGEASITVRHGGESWVRDLPEAANVPAVILVYNLH
;
A
#
# COMPACT_ATOMS: atom_id res chain seq x y z
N MET A 1 5.16 16.27 10.77
CA MET A 1 6.38 15.65 10.23
C MET A 1 7.19 15.04 11.34
N ARG A 2 8.11 14.13 11.00
CA ARG A 2 8.98 13.44 11.96
C ARG A 2 10.38 13.22 11.40
N ILE A 3 11.41 13.39 12.23
CA ILE A 3 12.76 12.92 11.90
C ILE A 3 12.87 11.42 12.20
N ALA A 4 13.24 10.65 11.18
CA ALA A 4 13.38 9.20 11.30
C ALA A 4 14.48 8.84 12.28
N GLY A 5 14.19 7.91 13.19
CA GLY A 5 15.17 7.40 14.17
C GLY A 5 15.39 8.27 15.42
N THR A 6 14.92 9.53 15.45
CA THR A 6 15.10 10.42 16.61
C THR A 6 13.82 10.64 17.41
N GLY A 7 12.65 10.36 16.82
CA GLY A 7 11.35 10.56 17.46
C GLY A 7 10.91 12.03 17.54
N GLU A 8 11.73 12.96 17.05
CA GLU A 8 11.41 14.38 16.99
C GLU A 8 10.28 14.63 15.99
N ASN A 9 9.27 15.39 16.41
CA ASN A 9 8.12 15.75 15.58
C ASN A 9 8.04 17.27 15.44
N ALA A 10 7.61 17.72 14.27
CA ALA A 10 7.21 19.10 14.04
C ALA A 10 5.81 19.17 13.45
N GLU A 11 5.05 20.14 13.93
CA GLU A 11 3.77 20.52 13.35
C GLU A 11 4.02 21.35 12.08
N VAL A 12 3.16 21.12 11.08
CA VAL A 12 3.16 21.91 9.85
C VAL A 12 2.17 23.04 10.07
N ASN A 13 2.61 24.27 9.82
CA ASN A 13 1.77 25.45 9.90
C ASN A 13 0.68 25.43 8.81
N ALA A 14 -0.35 26.26 8.97
CA ALA A 14 -1.43 26.36 7.99
C ALA A 14 -0.97 26.81 6.59
N ASP A 15 0.18 27.49 6.49
CA ASP A 15 0.81 27.91 5.23
C ASP A 15 1.74 26.85 4.62
N GLY A 16 1.82 25.66 5.23
CA GLY A 16 2.70 24.56 4.82
C GLY A 16 4.13 24.66 5.33
N SER A 17 4.50 25.74 6.04
CA SER A 17 5.84 25.91 6.60
C SER A 17 6.06 25.09 7.86
N PHE A 18 7.33 24.86 8.20
CA PHE A 18 7.73 24.22 9.45
C PHE A 18 9.13 24.62 9.88
N VAL A 19 9.43 24.42 11.16
CA VAL A 19 10.78 24.61 11.71
C VAL A 19 11.09 23.48 12.67
N LEU A 20 12.25 22.83 12.48
CA LEU A 20 12.80 21.81 13.36
C LEU A 20 14.13 22.33 13.94
N PRO A 21 14.11 22.90 15.16
CA PRO A 21 15.32 23.38 15.80
C PRO A 21 16.09 22.23 16.46
N GLY A 22 17.40 22.40 16.61
CA GLY A 22 18.21 21.54 17.49
C GLY A 22 18.60 20.17 16.92
N LEU A 23 18.54 19.99 15.60
CA LEU A 23 18.97 18.75 14.94
C LEU A 23 20.46 18.47 15.18
N ALA A 24 20.79 17.20 15.47
CA ALA A 24 22.16 16.74 15.53
C ALA A 24 22.86 16.86 14.17
N GLU A 25 24.15 17.20 14.18
CA GLU A 25 24.96 17.25 12.98
C GLU A 25 25.07 15.88 12.30
N GLY A 26 25.08 15.87 10.98
CA GLY A 26 25.24 14.67 10.15
C GLY A 26 24.02 14.39 9.26
N ARG A 27 24.07 13.23 8.58
CA ARG A 27 23.01 12.77 7.69
C ARG A 27 21.75 12.39 8.46
N GLN A 28 20.67 13.10 8.19
CA GLN A 28 19.35 12.88 8.78
C GLN A 28 18.34 12.44 7.70
N SER A 29 17.16 12.01 8.12
CA SER A 29 16.05 11.74 7.21
C SER A 29 14.73 12.19 7.82
N ILE A 30 13.89 12.83 7.02
CA ILE A 30 12.57 13.35 7.43
C ILE A 30 11.45 12.59 6.72
N GLU A 31 10.36 12.37 7.45
CA GLU A 31 9.12 11.76 6.99
C GLU A 31 7.96 12.74 7.17
N VAL A 32 7.13 12.89 6.13
CA VAL A 32 5.90 13.68 6.20
C VAL A 32 4.75 12.74 6.51
N ARG A 33 4.18 12.90 7.70
CA ARG A 33 3.04 12.09 8.18
C ARG A 33 1.73 12.66 7.68
N HIS A 34 0.81 11.79 7.26
CA HIS A 34 -0.54 12.20 6.86
C HIS A 34 -1.57 11.38 7.64
N PRO A 35 -2.43 12.01 8.47
CA PRO A 35 -3.29 11.31 9.43
C PRO A 35 -4.07 10.13 8.82
N LEU A 36 -4.68 10.31 7.65
CA LEU A 36 -5.44 9.25 6.99
C LEU A 36 -4.55 8.10 6.47
N LEU A 37 -3.42 8.42 5.83
CA LEU A 37 -2.51 7.41 5.27
C LEU A 37 -1.84 6.61 6.38
N ASP A 38 -1.47 7.29 7.47
CA ASP A 38 -0.93 6.67 8.68
C ASP A 38 -1.91 5.66 9.29
N THR A 39 -3.21 5.98 9.37
CA THR A 39 -4.22 5.02 9.87
C THR A 39 -4.35 3.80 8.96
N MET A 40 -4.09 3.97 7.66
CA MET A 40 -4.03 2.91 6.67
C MET A 40 -2.66 2.22 6.61
N GLY A 41 -1.68 2.63 7.42
CA GLY A 41 -0.34 2.03 7.52
C GLY A 41 0.62 2.46 6.42
N PHE A 42 0.18 3.32 5.51
CA PHE A 42 1.02 3.88 4.46
C PHE A 42 1.96 4.92 5.05
N ARG A 43 3.25 4.76 4.77
CA ARG A 43 4.28 5.74 5.09
C ARG A 43 4.63 6.55 3.86
N SER A 44 5.06 7.78 4.08
CA SER A 44 5.65 8.58 3.01
C SER A 44 7.08 8.12 2.75
N ARG A 45 7.59 8.49 1.58
CA ARG A 45 9.02 8.42 1.28
C ARG A 45 9.82 9.20 2.34
N LEU A 46 10.99 8.69 2.70
CA LEU A 46 11.97 9.39 3.50
C LEU A 46 12.80 10.34 2.62
N THR A 47 12.91 11.59 3.03
CA THR A 47 13.79 12.58 2.41
C THR A 47 15.06 12.71 3.25
N ALA A 48 16.19 12.29 2.70
CA ALA A 48 17.49 12.42 3.35
C ALA A 48 18.06 13.83 3.14
N PHE A 49 18.71 14.38 4.16
CA PHE A 49 19.38 15.68 4.11
C PHE A 49 20.57 15.70 5.07
N GLU A 50 21.51 16.62 4.85
CA GLU A 50 22.65 16.82 5.73
C GLU A 50 22.37 17.99 6.68
N ALA A 51 22.41 17.73 7.99
CA ALA A 51 22.28 18.78 9.01
C ALA A 51 23.67 19.27 9.42
N THR A 52 23.92 20.57 9.31
CA THR A 52 25.18 21.21 9.74
C THR A 52 24.91 22.16 10.90
N LEU A 53 25.72 22.07 11.94
CA LEU A 53 25.55 22.88 13.15
C LEU A 53 25.59 24.39 12.81
N GLY A 54 24.62 25.14 13.34
CA GLY A 54 24.53 26.59 13.12
C GLY A 54 24.04 27.01 11.73
N SER A 55 23.64 26.07 10.88
CA SER A 55 23.10 26.33 9.54
C SER A 55 21.60 26.08 9.46
N VAL A 56 20.94 26.74 8.51
CA VAL A 56 19.54 26.48 8.15
C VAL A 56 19.52 25.74 6.82
N VAL A 57 18.84 24.58 6.79
CA VAL A 57 18.62 23.80 5.59
C VAL A 57 17.18 24.01 5.14
N ALA A 58 16.99 24.53 3.92
CA ALA A 58 15.68 24.60 3.29
C ALA A 58 15.37 23.25 2.63
N LEU A 59 14.23 22.66 2.96
CA LEU A 59 13.75 21.41 2.36
C LEU A 59 12.38 21.67 1.75
N ASP A 60 12.24 21.35 0.47
CA ASP A 60 10.95 21.24 -0.18
C ASP A 60 10.44 19.81 -0.03
N LEU A 61 9.34 19.65 0.68
CA LEU A 61 8.74 18.35 0.98
C LEU A 61 7.31 18.33 0.45
N ASP A 62 7.01 17.33 -0.38
CA ASP A 62 5.65 17.10 -0.85
C ASP A 62 4.82 16.41 0.24
N ALA A 63 3.58 16.86 0.41
CA ALA A 63 2.61 16.10 1.18
C ALA A 63 2.37 14.74 0.50
N PRO A 64 2.43 13.62 1.23
CA PRO A 64 2.21 12.31 0.63
C PRO A 64 0.79 12.23 0.11
N ARG A 65 0.63 11.87 -1.17
CA ARG A 65 -0.67 11.55 -1.76
C ARG A 65 -0.82 10.04 -1.85
N THR A 66 -2.07 9.59 -1.95
CA THR A 66 -2.40 8.17 -1.89
C THR A 66 -1.70 7.35 -2.97
N PRO A 67 -1.65 7.77 -4.25
CA PRO A 67 -0.94 7.00 -5.28
C PRO A 67 0.56 6.84 -5.02
N GLU A 68 1.25 7.90 -4.60
CA GLU A 68 2.70 7.83 -4.30
C GLU A 68 2.97 6.97 -3.07
N SER A 69 2.08 7.01 -2.08
CA SER A 69 2.22 6.21 -0.86
C SER A 69 1.94 4.73 -1.13
N LEU A 70 1.00 4.41 -2.02
CA LEU A 70 0.76 3.06 -2.52
C LEU A 70 1.90 2.57 -3.44
N ALA A 71 2.45 3.43 -4.28
CA ALA A 71 3.61 3.10 -5.10
C ALA A 71 4.83 2.82 -4.22
N TYR A 72 5.10 3.67 -3.22
CA TYR A 72 6.18 3.45 -2.25
C TYR A 72 5.96 2.19 -1.41
N ALA A 73 4.71 1.88 -1.07
CA ALA A 73 4.33 0.63 -0.42
C ALA A 73 4.69 -0.61 -1.25
N CYS A 74 4.51 -0.52 -2.58
CA CYS A 74 4.78 -1.60 -3.53
C CYS A 74 6.24 -1.66 -4.00
N PHE A 75 6.96 -0.53 -3.97
CA PHE A 75 8.30 -0.38 -4.52
C PHE A 75 9.15 0.50 -3.59
N PRO A 76 9.51 0.01 -2.38
CA PRO A 76 10.21 0.81 -1.37
C PRO A 76 11.64 1.20 -1.79
N GLU A 77 12.27 0.39 -2.64
CA GLU A 77 13.60 0.67 -3.22
C GLU A 77 13.55 1.69 -4.38
N GLY A 78 12.34 2.08 -4.79
CA GLY A 78 12.09 2.98 -5.91
C GLY A 78 11.69 2.24 -7.19
N GLY A 79 11.33 3.04 -8.20
CA GLY A 79 10.77 2.57 -9.47
C GLY A 79 9.30 2.94 -9.60
N ASP A 80 8.92 3.44 -10.77
CA ASP A 80 7.54 3.76 -11.05
C ASP A 80 6.76 2.45 -11.32
N PRO A 81 5.54 2.32 -10.79
CA PRO A 81 4.67 1.20 -11.15
C PRO A 81 4.38 1.23 -12.65
N VAL A 82 4.53 0.10 -13.32
CA VAL A 82 4.07 -0.09 -14.72
C VAL A 82 2.54 -0.04 -14.77
N ARG A 83 1.89 -0.55 -13.72
CA ARG A 83 0.44 -0.55 -13.54
C ARG A 83 0.05 -0.04 -12.15
N PRO A 84 -1.04 0.72 -12.02
CA PRO A 84 -1.43 1.31 -10.75
C PRO A 84 -1.71 0.24 -9.68
N PRO A 85 -1.19 0.39 -8.44
CA PRO A 85 -1.54 -0.51 -7.35
C PRO A 85 -3.03 -0.51 -7.04
N LEU A 86 -3.52 -1.67 -6.59
CA LEU A 86 -4.88 -1.86 -6.08
C LEU A 86 -4.85 -1.83 -4.55
N LEU A 87 -5.69 -0.98 -3.97
CA LEU A 87 -6.01 -0.94 -2.54
C LEU A 87 -7.45 -1.38 -2.36
N ALA A 88 -7.70 -2.43 -1.58
CA ALA A 88 -9.05 -2.84 -1.23
C ALA A 88 -9.26 -2.81 0.28
N ARG A 89 -10.45 -2.39 0.69
CA ARG A 89 -10.93 -2.43 2.07
C ARG A 89 -12.28 -3.12 2.15
N PHE A 90 -12.39 -4.09 3.04
CA PHE A 90 -13.58 -4.90 3.25
C PHE A 90 -14.19 -4.60 4.61
N MET A 91 -15.46 -4.20 4.56
CA MET A 91 -16.23 -3.79 5.72
C MET A 91 -17.43 -4.72 5.84
N GLY A 92 -17.63 -5.27 7.04
CA GLY A 92 -18.88 -5.90 7.43
C GLY A 92 -19.86 -4.84 7.92
N ARG A 93 -20.96 -5.27 8.56
CA ARG A 93 -22.01 -4.37 9.04
C ARG A 93 -21.51 -3.21 9.91
N ASN A 94 -20.57 -3.47 10.83
CA ASN A 94 -20.13 -2.48 11.83
C ASN A 94 -18.62 -2.45 12.06
N ALA A 95 -17.85 -3.28 11.37
CA ALA A 95 -16.42 -3.43 11.61
C ALA A 95 -15.69 -3.87 10.33
N PRO A 96 -14.38 -3.60 10.22
CA PRO A 96 -13.58 -4.20 9.17
C PRO A 96 -13.59 -5.72 9.27
N LEU A 97 -13.60 -6.38 8.11
CA LEU A 97 -13.51 -7.85 8.03
C LEU A 97 -12.04 -8.25 8.14
N ALA A 98 -11.51 -8.31 9.36
CA ALA A 98 -10.15 -8.78 9.62
C ALA A 98 -10.03 -10.29 9.45
N GLY A 99 -8.93 -10.77 8.83
CA GLY A 99 -8.70 -12.19 8.57
C GLY A 99 -9.69 -12.81 7.58
N ALA A 100 -10.37 -12.00 6.76
CA ALA A 100 -11.16 -12.50 5.65
C ALA A 100 -10.24 -13.05 4.56
N GLU A 101 -10.56 -14.21 4.03
CA GLU A 101 -9.84 -14.78 2.89
C GLU A 101 -10.27 -14.03 1.63
N VAL A 102 -9.29 -13.53 0.89
CA VAL A 102 -9.51 -12.83 -0.37
C VAL A 102 -8.78 -13.56 -1.47
N ALA A 103 -9.51 -13.88 -2.53
CA ALA A 103 -8.98 -14.44 -3.75
C ALA A 103 -9.21 -13.44 -4.89
N VAL A 104 -8.17 -13.09 -5.63
CA VAL A 104 -8.28 -12.32 -6.87
C VAL A 104 -7.95 -13.25 -8.01
N GLY A 105 -8.90 -13.43 -8.91
CA GLY A 105 -8.76 -14.29 -10.08
C GLY A 105 -8.89 -13.48 -11.37
N TRP A 106 -8.18 -13.89 -12.39
CA TRP A 106 -8.28 -13.34 -13.73
C TRP A 106 -8.65 -14.45 -14.70
N SER A 107 -9.61 -14.19 -15.59
CA SER A 107 -9.95 -15.09 -16.68
C SER A 107 -9.15 -14.73 -17.94
N GLY A 108 -8.68 -15.75 -18.66
CA GLY A 108 -7.96 -15.61 -19.92
C GLY A 108 -6.43 -15.58 -19.82
N ASP A 109 -5.77 -15.25 -20.92
CA ASP A 109 -4.30 -15.16 -21.00
C ASP A 109 -3.83 -13.85 -20.37
N VAL A 110 -3.32 -13.94 -19.15
CA VAL A 110 -2.90 -12.80 -18.34
C VAL A 110 -1.40 -12.59 -18.45
N GLU A 111 -0.98 -11.42 -18.92
CA GLU A 111 0.43 -11.03 -18.96
C GLU A 111 0.80 -10.19 -17.73
N TRP A 112 1.71 -10.72 -16.92
CA TRP A 112 2.21 -10.03 -15.73
C TRP A 112 3.26 -8.99 -16.13
N PRO A 113 3.15 -7.73 -15.66
CA PRO A 113 4.04 -6.64 -16.06
C PRO A 113 5.47 -6.76 -15.52
N ARG A 114 5.67 -7.42 -14.38
CA ARG A 114 6.99 -7.76 -13.83
C ARG A 114 6.97 -9.14 -13.21
N GLY A 115 7.75 -10.04 -13.79
CA GLY A 115 7.93 -11.43 -13.39
C GLY A 115 8.57 -12.18 -14.56
N GLU A 116 9.53 -13.07 -14.30
CA GLU A 116 9.79 -14.12 -15.29
C GLU A 116 8.49 -14.90 -15.46
N LYS A 117 8.26 -15.45 -16.65
CA LYS A 117 7.07 -16.25 -16.98
C LYS A 117 6.85 -17.33 -15.91
N GLY A 118 5.94 -17.10 -14.95
CA GLY A 118 5.66 -18.01 -13.85
C GLY A 118 5.85 -17.47 -12.43
N ASP A 119 6.45 -16.27 -12.24
CA ASP A 119 6.47 -15.64 -10.92
C ASP A 119 5.24 -14.74 -10.72
N PRO A 120 4.38 -15.00 -9.73
CA PRO A 120 3.26 -14.12 -9.38
C PRO A 120 3.78 -12.72 -9.00
N PRO A 121 2.94 -11.68 -9.09
CA PRO A 121 3.35 -10.31 -8.81
C PRO A 121 3.97 -10.22 -7.41
N LEU A 122 4.83 -9.21 -7.22
CA LEU A 122 5.36 -8.80 -5.91
C LEU A 122 4.20 -8.35 -5.01
N ALA A 123 3.49 -9.33 -4.51
CA ALA A 123 2.27 -9.15 -3.77
C ALA A 123 2.69 -8.96 -2.33
N MET A 124 3.16 -7.75 -2.05
CA MET A 124 3.72 -7.43 -0.76
C MET A 124 2.60 -7.36 0.27
N PRO A 125 2.83 -7.88 1.49
CA PRO A 125 1.94 -7.56 2.60
C PRO A 125 1.83 -6.03 2.71
N PRO A 126 0.67 -5.48 3.12
CA PRO A 126 0.52 -4.04 3.28
C PRO A 126 1.67 -3.49 4.14
N PRO A 127 2.27 -2.35 3.77
CA PRO A 127 3.44 -1.83 4.45
C PRO A 127 3.11 -1.57 5.92
N ASN A 128 4.01 -2.02 6.80
CA ASN A 128 3.93 -1.90 8.27
C ASN A 128 2.81 -2.70 8.95
N LEU A 129 2.66 -3.98 8.63
CA LEU A 129 2.30 -4.90 9.70
C LEU A 129 3.46 -4.88 10.72
N PRO A 130 3.24 -4.59 12.02
CA PRO A 130 4.23 -4.94 13.03
C PRO A 130 4.45 -6.43 12.85
N GLU A 131 5.68 -6.89 12.51
CA GLU A 131 6.04 -8.29 12.22
C GLU A 131 4.98 -9.26 12.74
N ILE A 132 3.91 -9.47 11.97
CA ILE A 132 2.97 -10.52 12.30
C ILE A 132 3.75 -11.71 11.77
N GLU A 133 4.46 -12.38 12.68
CA GLU A 133 5.02 -13.69 12.43
C GLU A 133 3.92 -14.55 11.82
N GLY A 134 3.96 -14.71 10.51
CA GLY A 134 2.91 -15.37 9.75
C GLY A 134 3.13 -15.19 8.26
N GLU A 135 3.57 -16.25 7.60
CA GLU A 135 3.60 -16.37 6.13
C GLU A 135 2.20 -16.21 5.49
N GLU A 136 1.14 -16.18 6.30
CA GLU A 136 -0.28 -16.22 5.93
C GLU A 136 -0.84 -14.93 5.30
N LEU A 137 -0.18 -13.78 5.48
CA LEU A 137 -0.59 -12.48 4.90
C LEU A 137 0.09 -12.17 3.56
N ARG A 138 0.93 -13.08 3.06
CA ARG A 138 1.48 -12.98 1.71
C ARG A 138 0.46 -13.49 0.70
N TRP A 139 0.49 -12.97 -0.51
CA TRP A 139 -0.32 -13.58 -1.55
C TRP A 139 0.32 -14.89 -2.00
N SER A 140 -0.51 -15.90 -2.16
CA SER A 140 -0.13 -17.21 -2.65
C SER A 140 -0.75 -17.43 -4.03
N PRO A 141 0.05 -17.73 -5.07
CA PRO A 141 -0.49 -18.14 -6.36
C PRO A 141 -1.13 -19.52 -6.23
N GLN A 142 -2.30 -19.67 -6.83
CA GLN A 142 -2.95 -20.95 -7.06
C GLN A 142 -3.39 -21.05 -8.51
N GLU A 143 -3.24 -22.24 -9.07
CA GLU A 143 -3.89 -22.56 -10.34
C GLU A 143 -5.40 -22.68 -10.08
N GLY A 144 -6.15 -21.73 -10.61
CA GLY A 144 -7.61 -21.76 -10.63
C GLY A 144 -8.13 -22.46 -11.88
N PRO A 145 -9.41 -22.88 -11.88
CA PRO A 145 -10.04 -23.53 -13.04
C PRO A 145 -10.11 -22.64 -14.29
N GLU A 146 -10.02 -21.32 -14.14
CA GLU A 146 -10.15 -20.33 -15.22
C GLU A 146 -8.86 -19.52 -15.49
N GLY A 147 -7.78 -19.76 -14.73
CA GLY A 147 -6.56 -18.97 -14.81
C GLY A 147 -5.75 -18.95 -13.51
N VAL A 148 -4.97 -17.89 -13.30
CA VAL A 148 -4.20 -17.68 -12.06
C VAL A 148 -5.09 -17.01 -11.03
N GLU A 149 -5.09 -17.55 -9.81
CA GLU A 149 -5.75 -16.97 -8.64
C GLU A 149 -4.70 -16.61 -7.59
N LEU A 150 -4.77 -15.41 -7.04
CA LEU A 150 -3.94 -14.99 -5.91
C LEU A 150 -4.80 -14.98 -4.65
N ARG A 151 -4.35 -15.66 -3.60
CA ARG A 151 -5.06 -15.71 -2.30
C ARG A 151 -4.27 -15.09 -1.18
N THR A 152 -4.95 -14.36 -0.31
CA THR A 152 -4.38 -13.80 0.93
C THR A 152 -5.45 -13.62 2.00
N LEU A 153 -5.05 -13.15 3.19
CA LEU A 153 -5.94 -12.72 4.25
C LEU A 153 -5.92 -11.19 4.38
N THR A 154 -7.05 -10.60 4.74
CA THR A 154 -7.09 -9.17 5.10
C THR A 154 -6.42 -8.92 6.45
N ASP A 155 -5.81 -7.74 6.60
CA ASP A 155 -5.21 -7.31 7.87
C ASP A 155 -6.27 -6.97 8.94
N ALA A 156 -5.82 -6.56 10.13
CA ALA A 156 -6.69 -6.14 11.24
C ALA A 156 -7.63 -4.96 10.90
N ARG A 157 -7.37 -4.24 9.80
CA ARG A 157 -8.17 -3.11 9.30
C ARG A 157 -9.06 -3.53 8.13
N GLY A 158 -9.12 -4.81 7.80
CA GLY A 158 -9.85 -5.35 6.66
C GLY A 158 -9.27 -4.90 5.33
N MET A 159 -7.96 -4.61 5.26
CA MET A 159 -7.30 -4.05 4.07
C MET A 159 -6.36 -5.05 3.41
N LEU A 160 -6.13 -4.84 2.10
CA LEU A 160 -5.07 -5.47 1.32
C LEU A 160 -4.53 -4.51 0.27
N VAL A 161 -3.30 -4.80 -0.19
CA VAL A 161 -2.66 -4.12 -1.32
C VAL A 161 -2.23 -5.20 -2.32
N LEU A 162 -2.48 -4.94 -3.60
CA LEU A 162 -1.98 -5.76 -4.70
C LEU A 162 -1.19 -4.85 -5.65
N CYS A 163 0.09 -5.19 -5.83
CA CYS A 163 1.02 -4.41 -6.63
C CYS A 163 1.01 -4.89 -8.08
N GLU A 164 0.93 -3.94 -9.01
CA GLU A 164 0.92 -4.18 -10.46
C GLU A 164 -0.04 -5.30 -10.93
N PRO A 165 -1.33 -5.28 -10.53
CA PRO A 165 -2.28 -6.24 -11.04
C PRO A 165 -2.47 -6.07 -12.56
N PRO A 166 -2.69 -7.17 -13.30
CA PRO A 166 -2.92 -7.14 -14.72
C PRO A 166 -4.37 -6.73 -14.97
N TYR A 167 -4.54 -5.51 -15.46
CA TYR A 167 -5.86 -4.93 -15.75
C TYR A 167 -6.37 -5.24 -17.16
N ASP A 168 -5.64 -6.01 -17.97
CA ASP A 168 -5.98 -6.25 -19.38
C ASP A 168 -6.92 -7.46 -19.59
N GLY A 169 -7.45 -8.02 -18.49
CA GLY A 169 -8.37 -9.16 -18.51
C GLY A 169 -9.53 -8.97 -17.53
N GLU A 170 -10.59 -9.75 -17.71
CA GLU A 170 -11.69 -9.81 -16.77
C GLU A 170 -11.17 -10.36 -15.44
N ALA A 171 -11.25 -9.54 -14.41
CA ALA A 171 -10.75 -9.89 -13.08
C ALA A 171 -11.88 -9.83 -12.07
N SER A 172 -11.87 -10.76 -11.13
CA SER A 172 -12.84 -10.82 -10.05
C SER A 172 -12.14 -10.94 -8.71
N ILE A 173 -12.81 -10.41 -7.68
CA ILE A 173 -12.41 -10.55 -6.29
C ILE A 173 -13.47 -11.33 -5.54
N THR A 174 -13.04 -12.42 -4.92
CA THR A 174 -13.84 -13.25 -4.04
C THR A 174 -13.40 -13.02 -2.60
N VAL A 175 -14.35 -12.77 -1.72
CA VAL A 175 -14.10 -12.56 -0.29
C VAL A 175 -14.86 -13.64 0.47
N ARG A 176 -14.18 -14.33 1.39
CA ARG A 176 -14.78 -15.34 2.27
C ARG A 176 -14.53 -14.99 3.73
N HIS A 177 -15.60 -14.95 4.52
CA HIS A 177 -15.51 -14.67 5.95
C HIS A 177 -16.72 -15.27 6.68
N GLY A 178 -16.50 -15.92 7.83
CA GLY A 178 -17.60 -16.44 8.65
C GLY A 178 -18.51 -17.47 7.97
N GLY A 179 -18.03 -18.16 6.93
CA GLY A 179 -18.82 -19.11 6.12
C GLY A 179 -19.61 -18.48 4.97
N GLU A 180 -19.56 -17.14 4.84
CA GLU A 180 -20.16 -16.40 3.73
C GLU A 180 -19.11 -16.15 2.63
N SER A 181 -19.59 -16.00 1.39
CA SER A 181 -18.74 -15.74 0.21
C SER A 181 -19.38 -14.67 -0.68
N TRP A 182 -18.61 -13.67 -1.07
CA TRP A 182 -19.02 -12.60 -1.97
C TRP A 182 -18.09 -12.51 -3.16
N VAL A 183 -18.62 -12.32 -4.36
CA VAL A 183 -17.85 -12.16 -5.60
C VAL A 183 -18.18 -10.80 -6.22
N ARG A 184 -17.16 -10.09 -6.70
CA ARG A 184 -17.29 -8.79 -7.38
C ARG A 184 -16.31 -8.72 -8.55
N ASP A 185 -16.74 -8.14 -9.64
CA ASP A 185 -15.84 -7.84 -10.75
C ASP A 185 -14.96 -6.65 -10.37
N LEU A 186 -13.67 -6.75 -10.68
CA LEU A 186 -12.75 -5.63 -10.53
C LEU A 186 -12.96 -4.66 -11.70
N PRO A 187 -12.94 -3.35 -11.44
CA PRO A 187 -13.08 -2.38 -12.51
C PRO A 187 -11.86 -2.43 -13.43
N GLU A 188 -12.10 -2.22 -14.73
CA GLU A 188 -11.02 -1.88 -15.66
C GLU A 188 -10.38 -0.56 -15.18
N ALA A 189 -9.08 -0.60 -14.88
CA ALA A 189 -8.36 0.52 -14.27
C ALA A 189 -7.56 1.36 -15.27
N ALA A 190 -7.88 1.27 -16.56
CA ALA A 190 -7.12 1.97 -17.59
C ALA A 190 -7.05 3.48 -17.26
N ASN A 191 -5.84 3.98 -17.01
CA ASN A 191 -5.49 5.39 -16.76
C ASN A 191 -5.78 5.99 -15.37
N VAL A 192 -6.03 5.19 -14.32
CA VAL A 192 -6.05 5.72 -12.93
C VAL A 192 -4.71 5.50 -12.22
N PRO A 193 -4.23 6.42 -11.36
CA PRO A 193 -2.93 6.29 -10.70
C PRO A 193 -2.93 5.30 -9.53
N ALA A 194 -4.12 4.98 -8.99
CA ALA A 194 -4.37 3.94 -8.01
C ALA A 194 -5.84 3.54 -8.08
N VAL A 195 -6.15 2.27 -7.80
CA VAL A 195 -7.53 1.79 -7.69
C VAL A 195 -7.86 1.57 -6.22
N ILE A 196 -8.86 2.29 -5.70
CA ILE A 196 -9.30 2.16 -4.31
C ILE A 196 -10.71 1.56 -4.31
N LEU A 197 -10.84 0.37 -3.73
CA LEU A 197 -12.11 -0.35 -3.62
C LEU A 197 -12.53 -0.43 -2.17
N VAL A 198 -13.77 -0.02 -1.88
CA VAL A 198 -14.39 -0.17 -0.57
C VAL A 198 -15.62 -1.04 -0.72
N TYR A 199 -15.55 -2.25 -0.17
CA TYR A 199 -16.63 -3.22 -0.22
C TYR A 199 -17.37 -3.23 1.12
N ASN A 200 -18.64 -2.83 1.08
CA ASN A 200 -19.57 -3.05 2.20
C ASN A 200 -20.31 -4.36 1.93
N LEU A 201 -19.94 -5.40 2.68
CA LEU A 201 -20.52 -6.74 2.58
C LEU A 201 -21.59 -6.86 3.67
N HIS A 202 -22.83 -7.06 3.24
CA HIS A 202 -24.04 -7.11 4.06
C HIS A 202 -24.78 -8.42 3.87
#